data_AF-A0A3B8LB68-F1
#
_entry.id   AF-A0A3B8LB68-F1
#
_cell.length_a   1.000
_cell.length_b   1.000
_cell.length_c   1.000
_cell.angle_alpha   90.00
_cell.angle_beta   90.00
_cell.angle_gamma   90.00
#
_symmetry.space_group_name_H-M   'P 1'
#
loop_
_entity.id
_entity.type
_entity.pdbx_description
1 polymer ?
#
loop_
_entity_poly.entity_id
_entity_poly.type
_entity_poly.pdbx_seq_one_letter_code
_entity_poly.pdbx_strand_id
1 'polypeptide(L)'
;LSAIQSIQPDLEAIKTLSHQHNVTGIYTFTLESETGATAHCRNFAPAVGISEDAATGTSCAALSCLLYTYDQLAPHALTDLSFEQGYEIGEPSELLASLEVSNGDIVGVRVMGRATQRGE
;
A
#
# COMPACT_ATOMS: atom_id res chain seq x y z
N LEU A 1 2.86 5.23 14.10
CA LEU A 1 1.48 4.91 13.71
C LEU A 1 0.54 6.09 13.89
N SER A 2 0.63 6.85 14.99
CA SER A 2 -0.26 7.99 15.27
C SER A 2 -0.43 8.97 14.10
N ALA A 3 0.66 9.29 13.37
CA ALA A 3 0.60 10.20 12.23
C ALA A 3 -0.34 9.70 11.12
N ILE A 4 -0.15 8.47 10.62
CA ILE A 4 -0.96 7.91 9.52
C ILE A 4 -2.41 7.64 9.95
N GLN A 5 -2.59 7.16 11.19
CA GLN A 5 -3.90 6.89 11.79
C GLN A 5 -4.73 8.18 11.94
N SER A 6 -4.08 9.31 12.22
CA SER A 6 -4.75 10.60 12.39
C SER A 6 -5.11 11.32 11.09
N ILE A 7 -4.69 10.81 9.92
CA ILE A 7 -4.94 11.49 8.63
C ILE A 7 -6.45 11.64 8.41
N GLN A 8 -6.86 12.88 8.18
CA GLN A 8 -8.19 13.27 7.72
C GLN A 8 -8.07 13.77 6.27
N PRO A 9 -8.42 12.96 5.26
CA PRO A 9 -8.20 13.33 3.86
C PRO A 9 -9.21 14.38 3.39
N ASP A 10 -8.72 15.43 2.72
CA ASP A 10 -9.58 16.30 1.91
C ASP A 10 -9.82 15.61 0.56
N LEU A 11 -10.94 14.89 0.45
CA LEU A 11 -11.25 14.07 -0.72
C LEU A 11 -11.41 14.89 -2.01
N GLU A 12 -11.93 16.12 -1.92
CA GLU A 12 -12.09 16.99 -3.10
C GLU A 12 -10.75 17.55 -3.58
N ALA A 13 -9.87 17.92 -2.63
CA ALA A 13 -8.50 18.31 -2.97
C ALA A 13 -7.71 17.15 -3.59
N ILE A 14 -7.80 15.95 -3.01
CA ILE A 14 -7.17 14.74 -3.55
C ILE A 14 -7.70 14.44 -4.95
N LYS A 15 -9.01 14.49 -5.15
CA LYS A 15 -9.63 14.27 -6.47
C LYS A 15 -9.13 15.25 -7.51
N THR A 16 -9.07 16.54 -7.14
CA THR A 16 -8.55 17.60 -8.00
C THR A 16 -7.09 17.34 -8.39
N LEU A 17 -6.24 17.01 -7.42
CA LEU A 17 -4.82 16.70 -7.64
C LEU A 17 -4.64 15.45 -8.52
N SER A 18 -5.43 14.40 -8.26
CA SER A 18 -5.42 13.17 -9.05
C SER A 18 -5.72 13.43 -10.52
N HIS A 19 -6.72 14.25 -10.82
CA HIS A 19 -7.03 14.64 -12.21
C HIS A 19 -5.90 15.46 -12.86
N GLN A 20 -5.27 16.38 -12.12
CA GLN A 20 -4.15 17.19 -12.63
C GLN A 20 -2.93 16.34 -13.02
N HIS A 21 -2.63 15.32 -12.23
CA HIS A 21 -1.49 14.43 -12.45
C HIS A 21 -1.83 13.17 -13.25
N ASN A 22 -3.07 13.00 -13.67
CA ASN A 22 -3.58 11.81 -14.35
C ASN A 22 -3.27 10.51 -13.56
N VAL A 23 -3.50 10.55 -12.24
CA VAL A 23 -3.39 9.42 -11.32
C VAL A 23 -4.74 9.14 -10.66
N THR A 24 -4.87 8.01 -9.98
CA THR A 24 -6.15 7.58 -9.38
C THR A 24 -6.34 8.07 -7.94
N GLY A 25 -5.26 8.35 -7.23
CA GLY A 25 -5.32 8.62 -5.79
C GLY A 25 -3.95 8.86 -5.15
N ILE A 26 -3.96 8.88 -3.82
CA ILE A 26 -2.77 8.99 -2.98
C ILE A 26 -2.67 7.73 -2.12
N TYR A 27 -1.51 7.09 -2.20
CA TYR A 27 -1.14 5.99 -1.32
C TYR A 27 -0.19 6.50 -0.24
N THR A 28 -0.65 6.58 0.99
CA THR A 28 0.14 6.99 2.14
C THR A 28 0.61 5.78 2.92
N PHE A 29 1.84 5.81 3.43
CA PHE A 29 2.40 4.71 4.21
C PHE A 29 3.33 5.21 5.32
N THR A 30 3.60 4.33 6.28
CA THR A 30 4.68 4.46 7.26
C THR A 30 5.34 3.10 7.49
N LEU A 31 6.62 3.09 7.84
CA LEU A 31 7.36 1.86 8.17
C LEU A 31 7.13 1.39 9.62
N GLU A 32 6.42 2.19 10.42
CA GLU A 32 5.86 1.71 11.68
C GLU A 32 4.65 0.81 11.40
N SER A 33 4.48 -0.27 12.15
CA SER A 33 3.42 -1.25 11.94
C SER A 33 2.82 -1.71 13.27
N GLU A 34 1.55 -2.16 13.25
CA GLU A 34 0.89 -2.75 14.41
C GLU A 34 1.34 -4.21 14.65
N THR A 35 1.60 -4.97 13.59
CA THR A 35 1.86 -6.42 13.64
C THR A 35 3.31 -6.81 13.32
N GLY A 36 4.18 -5.83 13.05
CA GLY A 36 5.56 -6.06 12.57
C GLY A 36 5.67 -6.23 11.05
N ALA A 37 4.65 -5.80 10.31
CA ALA A 37 4.64 -5.72 8.85
C ALA A 37 5.66 -4.72 8.30
N THR A 38 5.94 -4.81 7.00
CA THR A 38 6.87 -3.91 6.29
C THR A 38 6.39 -2.46 6.31
N ALA A 39 5.09 -2.24 6.11
CA ALA A 39 4.51 -0.90 6.20
C ALA A 39 3.02 -0.94 6.54
N HIS A 40 2.57 0.09 7.24
CA HIS A 40 1.17 0.41 7.45
C HIS A 40 0.71 1.44 6.42
N CYS A 41 -0.40 1.19 5.73
CA CYS A 41 -0.78 1.89 4.51
C CYS A 41 -2.25 2.30 4.49
N ARG A 42 -2.54 3.40 3.79
CA ARG A 42 -3.90 3.87 3.45
C ARG A 42 -3.95 4.34 2.00
N ASN A 43 -5.05 4.08 1.31
CA ASN A 43 -5.21 4.42 -0.11
C ASN A 43 -6.47 5.26 -0.34
N PHE A 44 -6.30 6.52 -0.72
CA PHE A 44 -7.40 7.44 -1.00
C PHE A 44 -7.56 7.64 -2.51
N ALA A 45 -8.66 7.19 -3.11
CA ALA A 45 -8.84 7.20 -4.56
C ALA A 45 -10.17 7.86 -5.03
N PRO A 46 -10.52 9.07 -4.55
CA PRO A 46 -11.82 9.68 -4.82
C PRO A 46 -12.05 10.02 -6.31
N ALA A 47 -10.99 10.10 -7.12
CA ALA A 47 -11.09 10.32 -8.57
C ALA A 47 -11.76 9.15 -9.31
N VAL A 48 -11.76 7.94 -8.73
CA VAL A 48 -12.46 6.76 -9.25
C VAL A 48 -13.66 6.36 -8.40
N GLY A 49 -14.13 7.25 -7.51
CA GLY A 49 -15.32 7.05 -6.69
C GLY A 49 -15.11 6.24 -5.41
N ILE A 50 -13.86 5.99 -5.00
CA ILE A 50 -13.53 5.27 -3.77
C ILE A 50 -12.89 6.25 -2.78
N SER A 51 -13.57 6.55 -1.68
CA SER A 51 -13.03 7.47 -0.66
C SER A 51 -11.73 6.94 -0.05
N GLU A 52 -11.77 5.69 0.42
CA GLU A 52 -10.62 4.95 0.94
C GLU A 52 -10.81 3.46 0.62
N ASP A 53 -9.74 2.81 0.16
CA ASP A 53 -9.75 1.39 -0.23
C ASP A 53 -9.12 0.51 0.86
N ALA A 54 -9.73 -0.64 1.15
CA ALA A 54 -9.30 -1.54 2.22
C ALA A 54 -8.01 -2.31 1.86
N ALA A 55 -7.79 -2.61 0.59
CA ALA A 55 -6.61 -3.34 0.12
C ALA A 55 -6.29 -3.01 -1.34
N THR A 56 -5.14 -2.38 -1.59
CA THR A 56 -4.76 -1.95 -2.94
C THR A 56 -3.47 -2.61 -3.41
N GLY A 57 -3.60 -3.77 -4.06
CA GLY A 57 -2.45 -4.56 -4.51
C GLY A 57 -1.51 -3.85 -5.47
N THR A 58 -2.04 -3.01 -6.38
CA THR A 58 -1.21 -2.22 -7.30
C THR A 58 -0.33 -1.20 -6.58
N SER A 59 -0.86 -0.53 -5.56
CA SER A 59 -0.10 0.41 -4.73
C SER A 59 0.93 -0.31 -3.86
N CYS A 60 0.59 -1.48 -3.31
CA CYS A 60 1.53 -2.36 -2.60
C CYS A 60 2.71 -2.80 -3.49
N ALA A 61 2.45 -3.17 -4.74
CA ALA A 61 3.49 -3.48 -5.71
C ALA A 61 4.43 -2.29 -5.95
N ALA A 62 3.87 -1.10 -6.19
CA ALA A 62 4.64 0.11 -6.40
C ALA A 62 5.47 0.50 -5.17
N LEU A 63 4.89 0.39 -3.98
CA LEU A 63 5.59 0.67 -2.72
C LEU A 63 6.72 -0.32 -2.47
N SER A 64 6.55 -1.61 -2.77
CA SER A 64 7.62 -2.60 -2.67
C SER A 64 8.84 -2.17 -3.50
N CYS A 65 8.62 -1.80 -4.76
CA CYS A 65 9.67 -1.30 -5.64
C CYS A 65 10.31 0.00 -5.11
N LEU A 66 9.51 0.92 -4.58
CA LEU A 66 9.98 2.17 -3.99
C LEU A 66 10.91 1.90 -2.80
N LEU A 67 10.49 1.07 -1.85
CA LEU A 67 11.27 0.76 -0.65
C LEU A 67 12.61 0.09 -1.01
N TYR A 68 12.62 -0.81 -2.01
CA TYR A 68 13.86 -1.36 -2.53
C TYR A 68 14.78 -0.28 -3.12
N THR A 69 14.23 0.59 -3.96
CA THR A 69 15.00 1.65 -4.65
C THR A 69 15.66 2.63 -3.67
N TYR A 70 15.08 2.82 -2.49
CA TYR A 70 15.59 3.70 -1.43
C TYR A 70 16.32 2.96 -0.30
N ASP A 71 16.77 1.72 -0.54
CA ASP A 71 17.52 0.90 0.42
C ASP A 71 16.81 0.72 1.78
N GLN A 72 15.47 0.73 1.79
CA GLN A 72 14.64 0.56 2.99
C GLN A 72 14.34 -0.92 3.29
N LEU A 73 14.75 -1.83 2.42
CA LEU A 73 14.53 -3.27 2.57
C LEU A 73 15.84 -4.00 2.83
N ALA A 74 15.85 -4.89 3.81
CA ALA A 74 16.96 -5.81 3.99
C ALA A 74 16.99 -6.83 2.82
N PRO A 75 18.17 -7.28 2.35
CA PRO A 75 18.26 -8.22 1.22
C PRO A 75 17.47 -9.52 1.39
N HIS A 76 17.30 -10.00 2.62
CA HIS A 76 16.54 -11.22 2.93
C HIS A 76 15.02 -11.01 2.94
N ALA A 77 14.55 -9.75 2.99
CA ALA A 77 13.13 -9.42 3.06
C ALA A 77 12.46 -9.34 1.67
N LEU A 78 13.23 -9.39 0.57
CA LEU A 78 12.70 -9.21 -0.78
C LEU A 78 11.60 -10.20 -1.15
N THR A 79 11.54 -11.37 -0.53
CA THR A 79 10.51 -12.39 -0.81
C THR A 79 9.40 -12.48 0.24
N ASP A 80 9.43 -11.63 1.27
CA ASP A 80 8.54 -11.72 2.44
C ASP A 80 8.13 -10.32 2.93
N LEU A 81 7.64 -9.49 2.00
CA LEU A 81 7.10 -8.17 2.33
C LEU A 81 5.62 -8.29 2.69
N SER A 82 5.21 -7.56 3.72
CA SER A 82 3.81 -7.54 4.18
C SER A 82 3.35 -6.11 4.45
N PHE A 83 2.10 -5.81 4.09
CA PHE A 83 1.53 -4.48 4.17
C PHE A 83 0.16 -4.54 4.82
N GLU A 84 0.00 -3.76 5.88
CA GLU A 84 -1.28 -3.57 6.58
C GLU A 84 -2.05 -2.44 5.90
N GLN A 85 -3.33 -2.65 5.58
CA GLN A 85 -4.20 -1.63 5.01
C GLN A 85 -5.65 -1.80 5.48
N GLY A 86 -6.41 -0.71 5.51
CA GLY A 86 -7.85 -0.72 5.80
C GLY A 86 -8.21 -0.75 7.28
N TYR A 87 -7.22 -0.62 8.16
CA TYR A 87 -7.41 -0.65 9.61
C TYR A 87 -8.26 0.54 10.09
N GLU A 88 -8.03 1.73 9.56
CA GLU A 88 -8.75 2.96 9.92
C GLU A 88 -10.23 2.97 9.51
N ILE A 89 -10.60 2.13 8.54
CA ILE A 89 -11.98 1.99 8.06
C ILE A 89 -12.66 0.71 8.55
N GLY A 90 -12.01 -0.06 9.43
CA GLY A 90 -12.57 -1.27 10.03
C GLY A 90 -12.60 -2.50 9.12
N GLU A 91 -11.89 -2.46 7.98
CA GLU A 91 -11.75 -3.58 7.03
C GLU A 91 -10.26 -3.98 6.92
N PRO A 92 -9.64 -4.45 8.03
CA PRO A 92 -8.22 -4.73 8.06
C PRO A 92 -7.87 -5.85 7.08
N SER A 93 -6.88 -5.57 6.24
CA SER A 93 -6.38 -6.45 5.20
C SER A 93 -4.86 -6.53 5.26
N GLU A 94 -4.34 -7.71 4.90
CA GLU A 94 -2.90 -7.96 4.75
C GLU A 94 -2.60 -8.27 3.29
N LEU A 95 -1.70 -7.49 2.70
CA LEU A 95 -1.16 -7.69 1.36
C LEU A 95 0.27 -8.20 1.50
N LEU A 96 0.60 -9.26 0.79
CA LEU A 96 1.95 -9.81 0.73
C LEU A 96 2.59 -9.47 -0.61
N ALA A 97 3.89 -9.20 -0.63
CA ALA A 97 4.62 -8.98 -1.86
C ALA A 97 5.99 -9.65 -1.87
N SER A 98 6.46 -9.94 -3.07
CA SER A 98 7.83 -10.37 -3.33
C SER A 98 8.38 -9.62 -4.54
N LEU A 99 9.65 -9.25 -4.45
CA LEU A 99 10.44 -8.63 -5.51
C LEU A 99 11.41 -9.65 -6.10
N GLU A 100 11.52 -9.62 -7.41
CA GLU A 100 12.55 -10.33 -8.16
C GLU A 100 13.57 -9.30 -8.62
N VAL A 101 14.81 -9.46 -8.17
CA VAL A 101 15.91 -8.54 -8.44
C VAL A 101 17.04 -9.28 -9.13
N SER A 102 17.54 -8.73 -10.23
CA SER A 102 18.68 -9.26 -10.97
C SER A 102 19.68 -8.15 -11.23
N ASN A 103 20.94 -8.34 -10.84
CA ASN A 103 22.02 -7.34 -10.97
C ASN A 103 21.70 -5.96 -10.34
N GLY A 104 20.85 -5.94 -9.31
CA GLY A 104 20.41 -4.70 -8.65
C GLY A 104 19.18 -4.05 -9.29
N ASP A 105 18.70 -4.55 -10.43
CA ASP A 105 17.49 -4.06 -11.07
C ASP A 105 16.28 -4.90 -10.68
N ILE A 106 15.15 -4.24 -10.42
CA ILE A 106 13.86 -4.92 -10.20
C ILE A 106 13.38 -5.46 -11.56
N VAL A 107 13.29 -6.77 -11.68
CA VAL A 107 12.81 -7.47 -12.88
C VAL A 107 11.40 -8.02 -12.72
N GLY A 108 10.86 -8.01 -11.51
CA GLY A 108 9.48 -8.44 -11.25
C GLY A 108 8.99 -8.10 -9.85
N VAL A 109 7.68 -7.99 -9.72
CA VAL A 109 6.96 -7.89 -8.44
C VAL A 109 5.74 -8.79 -8.49
N ARG A 110 5.50 -9.54 -7.41
CA ARG A 110 4.30 -10.36 -7.24
C ARG A 110 3.60 -9.94 -5.98
N VAL A 111 2.29 -9.71 -6.08
CA VAL A 111 1.41 -9.41 -4.94
C VAL A 111 0.49 -10.59 -4.69
N MET A 112 0.32 -10.92 -3.43
CA MET A 112 -0.44 -12.06 -2.95
C MET A 112 -1.33 -11.60 -1.80
N GLY A 113 -2.38 -12.36 -1.54
CA GLY A 113 -3.29 -12.12 -0.44
C GLY A 113 -4.14 -13.36 -0.19
N ARG A 114 -4.75 -13.43 0.99
CA ARG A 114 -5.72 -14.46 1.31
C ARG A 114 -7.12 -13.88 1.20
N ALA A 115 -7.97 -14.54 0.44
CA ALA A 115 -9.39 -14.26 0.44
C ALA A 115 -10.10 -15.27 1.36
N THR A 116 -11.09 -14.78 2.11
CA THR A 116 -12.04 -15.64 2.81
C THR A 116 -13.43 -15.31 2.33
N GLN A 117 -14.24 -16.32 2.06
CA GLN A 117 -15.65 -16.10 1.75
C GLN A 117 -16.34 -15.54 3.00
N ARG A 118 -16.88 -14.33 2.89
CA ARG A 118 -17.91 -13.85 3.83
C ARG A 118 -19.27 -14.27 3.26
N GLY A 119 -20.14 -14.80 4.13
CA GLY A 119 -21.34 -15.56 3.75
C GLY A 119 -22.36 -14.82 2.89
N GLU A 120 -23.37 -15.59 2.44
CA GLU A 120 -24.50 -15.15 1.58
C GLU A 120 -25.32 -13.98 2.13
#